data_AF-A0A330H9P9-F1
#
_entry.id   AF-A0A330H9P9-F1
#
_cell.length_a   1.000
_cell.length_b   1.000
_cell.length_c   1.000
_cell.angle_alpha   90.00
_cell.angle_beta   90.00
_cell.angle_gamma   90.00
#
_symmetry.space_group_name_H-M   'P 1'
#
loop_
_entity.id
_entity.type
_entity.pdbx_description
1 polymer ?
#
loop_
_entity_poly.entity_id
_entity_poly.type
_entity_poly.pdbx_seq_one_letter_code
_entity_poly.pdbx_strand_id
1 'polypeptide(L)'
;MLDEEPMHYKVHGVVAEHTDDGRRFWLHRASDEVGREWYVVVGSGRSPFKPSMKMRGWMYGKENDLNLTPDHFLREEIGEQHVADAG
;
A
#
# COMPACT_ATOMS: atom_id res chain seq x y z
N MET A 1 -21.95 19.78 -0.64
CA MET A 1 -20.73 19.28 -1.31
C MET A 1 -19.59 20.01 -0.64
N LEU A 2 -18.67 19.29 -0.01
CA LEU A 2 -17.44 19.90 0.49
C LEU A 2 -16.56 20.10 -0.74
N ASP A 3 -16.34 21.36 -1.12
CA ASP A 3 -15.30 21.76 -2.07
C ASP A 3 -13.94 21.57 -1.39
N GLU A 4 -13.59 20.31 -1.13
CA GLU A 4 -12.29 19.97 -0.55
C GLU A 4 -11.25 20.04 -1.66
N GLU A 5 -10.27 20.94 -1.50
CA GLU A 5 -9.19 21.07 -2.48
C GLU A 5 -8.44 19.74 -2.64
N PRO A 6 -8.00 19.38 -3.86
CA PRO A 6 -7.20 18.18 -4.08
C PRO A 6 -5.97 18.19 -3.17
N MET A 7 -5.89 17.22 -2.27
CA MET A 7 -4.72 17.04 -1.41
C MET A 7 -3.57 16.45 -2.24
N HIS A 8 -2.47 17.18 -2.30
CA HIS A 8 -1.27 16.76 -3.01
C HIS A 8 -0.36 15.97 -2.08
N TYR A 9 0.08 14.81 -2.55
CA TYR A 9 1.03 13.97 -1.84
C TYR A 9 2.33 13.89 -2.63
N LYS A 10 3.44 14.01 -1.91
CA LYS A 10 4.76 13.66 -2.42
C LYS A 10 5.03 12.20 -2.11
N VAL A 11 5.05 11.37 -3.15
CA VAL A 11 5.50 9.98 -3.04
C VAL A 11 7.02 9.96 -3.08
N HIS A 12 7.63 9.42 -2.04
CA HIS A 12 9.06 9.19 -1.91
C HIS A 12 9.45 7.85 -2.56
N GLY A 13 10.75 7.54 -2.56
CA GLY A 13 11.26 6.28 -3.10
C GLY A 13 10.69 5.04 -2.40
N VAL A 14 10.98 3.87 -2.99
CA VAL A 14 10.67 2.57 -2.39
C VAL A 14 11.45 2.45 -1.08
N VAL A 15 10.74 2.15 0.01
CA VAL A 15 11.31 1.95 1.36
C VAL A 15 11.34 0.49 1.78
N ALA A 16 10.54 -0.37 1.13
CA ALA A 16 10.61 -1.82 1.25
C ALA A 16 10.06 -2.48 -0.02
N GLU A 17 10.51 -3.68 -0.33
CA GLU A 17 9.95 -4.51 -1.40
C GLU A 17 9.96 -5.98 -1.00
N HIS A 18 8.98 -6.73 -1.52
CA HIS A 18 8.90 -8.16 -1.27
C HIS A 18 8.32 -8.89 -2.47
N THR A 19 8.72 -10.15 -2.64
CA THR A 19 8.10 -11.05 -3.61
C THR A 19 7.53 -12.23 -2.86
N ASP A 20 6.25 -12.48 -3.05
CA ASP A 20 5.53 -13.59 -2.43
C ASP A 20 4.63 -14.27 -3.48
N ASP A 21 4.69 -15.61 -3.54
CA ASP A 21 3.94 -16.45 -4.50
C ASP A 21 3.91 -15.91 -5.95
N GLY A 22 5.06 -15.44 -6.44
CA GLY A 22 5.21 -14.87 -7.79
C GLY A 22 4.59 -13.48 -7.99
N ARG A 23 4.07 -12.85 -6.93
CA ARG A 23 3.62 -11.45 -6.91
C ARG A 23 4.71 -10.57 -6.32
N ARG A 24 4.80 -9.34 -6.84
CA ARG A 24 5.68 -8.31 -6.30
C ARG A 24 4.88 -7.26 -5.55
N PHE A 25 5.45 -6.84 -4.44
CA PHE A 25 4.93 -5.81 -3.56
C PHE A 25 6.02 -4.76 -3.32
N TRP A 26 5.63 -3.50 -3.34
CA TRP A 26 6.48 -2.36 -3.03
C TRP A 26 5.79 -1.49 -1.99
N LEU A 27 6.57 -0.99 -1.05
CA LEU A 27 6.14 0.00 -0.09
C LEU A 27 6.83 1.31 -0.43
N HIS A 28 6.05 2.36 -0.67
CA HIS A 28 6.54 3.72 -0.78
C HIS A 28 6.15 4.50 0.47
N ARG A 29 6.98 5.48 0.85
CA ARG A 29 6.53 6.50 1.80
C ARG A 29 5.88 7.64 1.04
N ALA A 30 4.78 8.18 1.53
CA ALA A 30 4.17 9.40 1.01
C ALA A 30 4.03 10.42 2.13
N SER A 31 4.13 11.71 1.80
CA SER A 31 3.85 12.79 2.75
C SER A 31 3.10 13.94 2.09
N ASP A 32 2.38 14.72 2.89
CA ASP A 32 1.74 15.95 2.41
C ASP A 32 2.57 17.20 2.75
N GLU A 33 1.99 18.38 2.48
CA GLU A 33 2.65 19.68 2.69
C GLU A 33 2.83 20.05 4.16
N VAL A 34 2.02 19.49 5.06
CA VAL A 34 2.10 19.73 6.50
C VAL A 34 2.93 18.67 7.25
N GLY A 35 3.46 17.68 6.53
CA GLY A 35 4.39 16.68 7.04
C GLY A 35 3.73 15.42 7.60
N ARG A 36 2.43 15.19 7.35
CA ARG A 36 1.81 13.90 7.66
C ARG A 36 2.38 12.83 6.73
N GLU A 37 2.60 11.62 7.25
CA GLU A 37 3.22 10.53 6.49
C GLU A 37 2.29 9.30 6.41
N TRP A 38 2.31 8.65 5.26
CA TRP A 38 1.60 7.39 4.98
C TRP A 38 2.56 6.41 4.33
N TYR A 39 2.24 5.13 4.44
CA TYR A 39 2.78 4.15 3.51
C TYR A 39 1.80 3.92 2.36
N VAL A 40 2.35 3.82 1.16
CA VAL A 40 1.64 3.45 -0.06
C VAL A 40 2.09 2.06 -0.44
N VAL A 41 1.17 1.11 -0.34
CA VAL A 41 1.37 -0.28 -0.75
C VAL A 41 1.02 -0.39 -2.22
N VAL A 42 1.93 -0.96 -3.01
CA VAL A 42 1.73 -1.25 -4.43
C VAL A 42 1.93 -2.74 -4.62
N GLY A 43 0.99 -3.40 -5.30
CA GLY A 43 1.06 -4.83 -5.56
C GLY A 43 0.68 -5.19 -6.98
N SER A 44 1.20 -6.33 -7.46
CA SER A 44 0.84 -6.92 -8.75
C SER A 44 -0.21 -8.03 -8.61
N GLY A 45 -1.03 -8.26 -9.64
CA GLY A 45 -1.91 -9.43 -9.71
C GLY A 45 -3.29 -9.19 -9.08
N ARG A 46 -3.73 -10.11 -8.21
CA ARG A 46 -5.05 -9.97 -7.55
C ARG A 46 -4.98 -8.83 -6.53
N SER A 47 -6.01 -8.00 -6.52
CA SER A 47 -6.15 -6.86 -5.61
C SER A 47 -6.90 -7.29 -4.34
N PRO A 48 -6.58 -6.73 -3.16
CA PRO A 48 -7.33 -7.01 -1.94
C PRO A 48 -8.77 -6.47 -2.03
N PHE A 49 -8.99 -5.45 -2.86
CA PHE A 49 -10.30 -4.82 -3.02
C PHE A 49 -11.23 -5.60 -3.95
N LYS A 50 -10.66 -6.36 -4.90
CA LYS A 50 -11.37 -7.19 -5.87
C LYS A 50 -10.57 -8.44 -6.22
N PRO A 51 -10.55 -9.47 -5.35
CA PRO A 51 -9.74 -10.67 -5.55
C PRO A 51 -10.09 -11.43 -6.85
N SER A 52 -11.33 -11.29 -7.32
CA SER A 52 -11.82 -11.91 -8.56
C SER A 52 -11.24 -11.28 -9.85
N MET A 53 -10.58 -10.11 -9.75
CA MET A 53 -9.99 -9.42 -10.90
C MET A 53 -8.47 -9.44 -10.83
N LYS A 54 -7.83 -9.96 -11.89
CA LYS A 54 -6.38 -9.80 -12.09
C LYS A 54 -6.10 -8.40 -12.64
N MET A 55 -5.30 -7.62 -11.92
CA MET A 55 -4.87 -6.28 -12.31
C MET A 55 -3.37 -6.29 -12.65
N ARG A 56 -2.95 -5.43 -13.58
CA ARG A 56 -1.51 -5.23 -13.87
C ARG A 56 -0.77 -4.70 -12.65
N GLY A 57 -1.44 -3.86 -11.86
CA GLY A 57 -1.00 -3.39 -10.56
C GLY A 57 -2.17 -2.72 -9.84
N TRP A 58 -2.08 -2.63 -8.53
CA TRP A 58 -2.99 -1.91 -7.66
C TRP A 58 -2.18 -1.16 -6.60
N MET A 59 -2.78 -0.15 -6.00
CA MET A 59 -2.16 0.61 -4.92
C MET A 59 -3.18 1.13 -3.92
N TYR A 60 -2.76 1.34 -2.68
CA TYR A 60 -3.51 2.09 -1.68
C TYR A 60 -2.55 2.72 -0.65
N GLY A 61 -3.01 3.78 0.00
CA GLY A 61 -2.31 4.41 1.12
C GLY A 61 -2.91 3.98 2.46
N LYS A 62 -2.08 3.79 3.48
CA LYS A 62 -2.48 3.47 4.85
C LYS A 62 -1.52 4.16 5.83
N GLU A 63 -2.07 4.68 6.92
CA GLU A 63 -1.29 5.27 8.02
C GLU A 63 -0.50 4.18 8.75
N ASN A 64 0.69 4.52 9.22
CA ASN A 64 1.50 3.61 10.03
C ASN A 64 1.31 3.94 11.53
N ASP A 65 0.09 3.78 12.01
CA ASP A 65 -0.30 4.17 13.38
C ASP A 65 0.50 3.45 14.47
N LEU A 66 0.95 2.22 14.17
CA LEU A 66 1.73 1.39 15.08
C LEU A 66 3.24 1.67 15.00
N ASN A 67 3.66 2.63 14.17
CA ASN A 67 5.05 3.01 13.94
C ASN A 67 5.95 1.80 13.61
N LEU A 68 5.45 0.88 12.79
CA LEU A 68 6.17 -0.30 12.36
C LEU A 68 7.32 0.07 11.42
N THR A 69 8.35 -0.78 11.39
CA THR A 69 9.39 -0.68 10.37
C THR A 69 8.79 -0.98 8.98
N PRO A 70 9.33 -0.40 7.89
CA PRO A 70 8.83 -0.65 6.53
C PRO A 70 8.65 -2.13 6.19
N ASP A 71 9.65 -2.97 6.50
CA ASP A 71 9.58 -4.41 6.23
C ASP A 71 8.50 -5.13 7.03
N HIS A 72 8.31 -4.74 8.30
CA HIS A 72 7.30 -5.37 9.15
C HIS A 72 5.89 -5.00 8.68
N PHE A 73 5.67 -3.70 8.41
CA PHE A 73 4.42 -3.20 7.84
C PHE A 73 4.08 -3.93 6.54
N LEU A 74 5.03 -4.01 5.60
CA LEU A 74 4.78 -4.67 4.31
C LEU A 74 4.42 -6.16 4.46
N ARG A 75 5.02 -6.86 5.44
CA ARG A 75 4.67 -8.26 5.72
C ARG A 75 3.26 -8.42 6.28
N GLU A 76 2.81 -7.51 7.15
CA GLU A 76 1.43 -7.53 7.65
C GLU A 76 0.42 -7.34 6.50
N GLU A 77 0.66 -6.37 5.61
CA GLU A 77 -0.22 -6.12 4.46
C GLU A 77 -0.26 -7.31 3.47
N ILE A 78 0.87 -8.01 3.26
CA ILE A 78 0.90 -9.24 2.48
C ILE A 78 0.09 -10.34 3.18
N GLY A 79 0.20 -10.45 4.51
CA GLY A 79 -0.63 -11.35 5.32
C GLY A 79 -2.13 -11.07 5.17
N GLU A 80 -2.55 -9.81 5.25
CA GLU A 80 -3.94 -9.40 5.00
C GLU A 80 -4.40 -9.78 3.58
N GLN A 81 -3.53 -9.63 2.57
CA GLN A 81 -3.82 -10.04 1.19
C GLN A 81 -4.07 -11.55 1.08
N HIS A 82 -3.29 -12.38 1.77
CA HIS A 82 -3.50 -13.83 1.76
C HIS A 82 -4.86 -14.21 2.36
N VAL A 83 -5.26 -13.55 3.43
CA VAL A 83 -6.57 -13.75 4.05
C VAL A 83 -7.69 -13.36 3.08
N ALA A 84 -7.55 -12.21 2.41
CA ALA A 84 -8.52 -11.74 1.40
C ALA A 84 -8.62 -12.68 0.18
N ASP A 85 -7.51 -13.31 -0.22
CA ASP A 85 -7.48 -14.26 -1.34
C ASP A 85 -8.11 -15.63 -1.01
N ALA A 86 -8.22 -15.97 0.28
CA ALA A 86 -8.77 -17.25 0.75
C ALA A 86 -10.30 -17.24 0.95
N GLY A 87 -10.92 -16.06 0.96
CA GLY A 87 -12.38 -15.85 1.04
C GLY A 87 -13.04 -15.70 -0.32
#